data_AF-A0A2N6K0H7-F1
#
_entry.id   AF-A0A2N6K0H7-F1
#
_cell.length_a   1.000
_cell.length_b   1.000
_cell.length_c   1.000
_cell.angle_alpha   90.00
_cell.angle_beta   90.00
_cell.angle_gamma   90.00
#
_symmetry.space_group_name_H-M   'P 1'
#
loop_
_entity.id
_entity.type
_entity.pdbx_description
1 polymer ?
#
loop_
_entity_poly.entity_id
_entity_poly.type
_entity_poly.pdbx_seq_one_letter_code
_entity_poly.pdbx_strand_id
1 'polypeptide(L)' 'MSQKHAAQLFKAIKQDQVLKERLKAASDPEGFIKIAQERGYYFTVEELETELSKLSPEEMAAIVNPGVAPRLHIYPR' A
#
# COMPACT_ATOMS: atom_id res chain seq x y z
N MET A 1 2.26 -10.47 16.45
CA MET A 1 2.17 -9.02 16.81
C MET A 1 2.48 -8.12 15.59
N SER A 2 3.35 -8.55 14.67
CA SER A 2 3.80 -7.85 13.45
C SER A 2 2.72 -7.58 12.39
N GLN A 3 1.81 -8.51 12.11
CA GLN A 3 0.72 -8.29 11.13
C GLN A 3 -0.15 -7.05 11.45
N LYS A 4 -0.32 -6.72 12.74
CA LYS A 4 -1.06 -5.50 13.15
C LYS A 4 -0.33 -4.23 12.74
N HIS A 5 1.00 -4.26 12.70
CA HIS A 5 1.82 -3.12 12.29
C HIS A 5 1.77 -2.87 10.78
N ALA A 6 1.79 -3.94 9.97
CA ALA A 6 1.61 -3.82 8.52
C ALA A 6 0.25 -3.20 8.17
N ALA A 7 -0.85 -3.73 8.73
CA ALA A 7 -2.20 -3.19 8.49
C ALA A 7 -2.36 -1.74 8.98
N GLN A 8 -1.75 -1.39 10.12
CA GLN A 8 -1.74 0.00 10.61
C GLN A 8 -0.97 0.94 9.69
N LEU A 9 0.17 0.50 9.14
CA LEU A 9 0.93 1.27 8.17
C LEU A 9 0.11 1.48 6.89
N PHE A 10 -0.54 0.46 6.33
CA PHE A 10 -1.44 0.63 5.17
C PHE A 10 -2.58 1.62 5.44
N LYS A 11 -3.14 1.59 6.65
CA LYS A 11 -4.16 2.56 7.07
C LYS A 11 -3.58 3.99 7.14
N ALA A 12 -2.37 4.14 7.68
CA ALA A 12 -1.67 5.42 7.72
C ALA A 12 -1.34 5.94 6.32
N ILE A 13 -0.91 5.07 5.40
CA ILE A 13 -0.61 5.41 4.00
C ILE A 13 -1.85 5.89 3.25
N LYS A 14 -3.03 5.29 3.51
CA LYS A 14 -4.29 5.76 2.94
C LYS A 14 -4.65 7.18 3.39
N GLN A 15 -4.22 7.59 4.58
CA GLN A 15 -4.49 8.91 5.14
C GLN A 15 -3.39 9.94 4.83
N ASP A 16 -2.14 9.48 4.68
CA ASP A 16 -0.95 10.33 4.62
C ASP A 16 -0.30 10.24 3.23
N GLN A 17 -0.59 11.25 2.41
CA GLN A 17 -0.23 11.28 0.99
C GLN A 17 1.29 11.34 0.76
N VAL A 18 2.02 12.00 1.67
CA VAL A 18 3.49 12.08 1.66
C VAL A 18 4.11 10.71 1.91
N LEU A 19 3.49 9.91 2.78
CA LEU A 19 3.88 8.51 3.01
C LEU A 19 3.73 7.69 1.76
N LYS A 20 2.58 7.84 1.09
CA LYS A 20 2.27 7.14 -0.14
C LYS A 20 3.29 7.46 -1.24
N GLU A 21 3.69 8.71 -1.37
CA GLU A 21 4.71 9.12 -2.35
C GLU A 21 6.10 8.58 -2.01
N ARG A 22 6.52 8.65 -0.74
CA ARG A 22 7.80 8.07 -0.30
C ARG A 22 7.88 6.57 -0.50
N LEU A 23 6.77 5.86 -0.24
CA LEU A 23 6.70 4.42 -0.47
C LEU A 23 6.61 4.07 -1.96
N LYS A 24 5.94 4.89 -2.78
CA LYS A 24 5.98 4.75 -4.24
C LYS A 24 7.38 4.94 -4.81
N ALA A 25 8.16 5.84 -4.23
CA ALA A 25 9.53 6.08 -4.64
C ALA A 25 10.47 4.93 -4.24
N ALA A 26 10.13 4.16 -3.21
CA ALA A 26 10.82 2.93 -2.84
C ALA A 26 10.34 1.79 -3.75
N SER A 27 11.00 1.61 -4.90
CA SER A 27 10.74 0.49 -5.82
C SER A 27 11.11 -0.88 -5.24
N ASP A 28 11.89 -0.91 -4.15
CA ASP A 28 12.40 -2.14 -3.54
C ASP A 28 11.65 -2.51 -2.25
N PRO A 29 11.28 -3.79 -2.05
CA PRO A 29 10.59 -4.26 -0.85
C PRO A 29 11.41 -4.02 0.43
N GLU A 30 12.74 -4.04 0.34
CA GLU A 30 13.63 -3.69 1.46
C GLU A 30 13.56 -2.20 1.83
N GLY A 31 13.43 -1.32 0.83
CA GLY A 31 13.25 0.12 1.04
C GLY A 31 11.93 0.42 1.75
N PHE A 32 10.87 -0.33 1.40
CA PHE A 32 9.58 -0.25 2.08
C PHE A 32 9.70 -0.60 3.57
N ILE A 33 10.40 -1.68 3.90
CA ILE A 33 10.60 -2.11 5.29
C ILE A 33 11.41 -1.07 6.07
N LYS A 34 12.44 -0.46 5.47
CA LYS A 34 13.22 0.60 6.13
C LYS A 34 12.36 1.83 6.47
N ILE A 35 11.55 2.31 5.52
CA ILE A 35 10.64 3.45 5.74
C ILE A 35 9.59 3.12 6.82
N ALA A 36 9.11 1.88 6.84
CA ALA A 36 8.19 1.42 7.86
C ALA A 36 8.84 1.37 9.26
N GLN A 37 10.07 0.84 9.35
CA GLN A 37 10.85 0.77 10.59
C GLN A 37 11.17 2.17 11.13
N GLU A 38 11.49 3.14 10.27
CA GLU A 38 11.68 4.54 10.66
C GLU A 38 10.43 5.15 11.33
N ARG A 39 9.25 4.68 10.95
CA ARG A 39 7.97 5.08 11.57
C ARG A 39 7.56 4.20 12.76
N GLY A 40 8.39 3.23 13.15
CA GLY A 40 8.12 2.31 14.26
C GLY A 40 7.25 1.11 13.89
N TYR A 41 7.05 0.84 12.61
CA TYR A 41 6.35 -0.35 12.12
C TYR A 41 7.35 -1.44 11.74
N TYR A 42 7.29 -2.57 12.44
CA TYR A 42 8.16 -3.72 12.19
C TYR A 42 7.34 -4.88 11.63
N PHE A 43 7.63 -5.25 10.38
CA PHE A 43 7.06 -6.42 9.68
C PHE A 43 8.09 -6.96 8.68
N THR A 44 7.87 -8.19 8.20
CA THR A 44 8.75 -8.87 7.23
C THR A 44 8.26 -8.71 5.80
N VAL A 45 9.12 -9.04 4.82
CA VAL A 45 8.76 -9.02 3.38
C VAL A 45 7.57 -9.94 3.12
N GLU A 46 7.58 -11.15 3.71
CA GLU A 46 6.50 -12.12 3.56
C GLU A 46 5.15 -11.57 4.04
N GLU A 47 5.13 -10.88 5.18
CA GLU A 47 3.90 -10.27 5.70
C GLU A 47 3.39 -9.14 4.81
N LEU A 48 4.31 -8.38 4.22
CA LEU A 48 3.99 -7.33 3.26
C LEU A 48 3.39 -7.90 1.98
N GLU A 49 3.96 -8.98 1.44
CA GLU A 49 3.40 -9.71 0.30
C GLU A 49 2.03 -10.33 0.65
N THR A 50 1.88 -10.83 1.87
CA THR A 50 0.61 -11.38 2.35
C THR A 50 -0.47 -10.30 2.47
N GLU A 51 -0.13 -9.08 2.87
CA GLU A 51 -1.07 -7.96 2.91
C GLU A 51 -1.32 -7.36 1.52
N LEU A 52 -0.31 -7.29 0.65
CA LEU A 52 -0.47 -6.89 -0.75
C LEU A 52 -1.35 -7.86 -1.54
N SER A 53 -1.25 -9.16 -1.29
CA SER A 53 -2.11 -10.17 -1.92
C SER A 53 -3.56 -10.13 -1.42
N LYS A 54 -3.82 -9.54 -0.24
CA LYS A 54 -5.18 -9.24 0.22
C LYS A 54 -5.76 -7.98 -0.40
N LEU A 55 -4.93 -7.10 -0.98
CA LEU A 55 -5.42 -5.92 -1.68
C LEU A 55 -6.19 -6.32 -2.93
N SER A 56 -7.29 -5.62 -3.22
CA SER A 56 -7.97 -5.83 -4.48
C SER A 56 -7.09 -5.37 -5.65
N PRO A 57 -7.21 -5.99 -6.84
CA PRO A 57 -6.48 -5.54 -8.03
C PRO A 57 -6.77 -4.08 -8.39
N GLU A 58 -7.94 -3.54 -8.02
CA GLU A 58 -8.29 -2.14 -8.22
C GLU A 58 -7.49 -1.21 -7.29
N GLU A 59 -7.34 -1.60 -6.02
CA GLU A 59 -6.55 -0.84 -5.05
C GLU A 59 -5.07 -0.85 -5.42
N MET A 60 -4.56 -1.99 -5.89
CA MET A 60 -3.20 -2.12 -6.41
C MET A 60 -3.01 -1.28 -7.67
N ALA A 61 -3.95 -1.33 -8.62
CA ALA A 61 -3.91 -0.53 -9.83
C ALA A 61 -3.95 0.98 -9.54
N ALA A 62 -4.72 1.42 -8.53
CA ALA A 62 -4.75 2.83 -8.11
C ALA A 62 -3.44 3.29 -7.43
N ILE A 63 -2.69 2.36 -6.83
CA ILE A 63 -1.34 2.63 -6.31
C ILE A 63 -0.36 2.80 -7.48
N VAL A 64 -0.35 1.87 -8.42
CA VAL A 64 0.58 1.85 -9.57
C VAL A 64 0.27 2.97 -10.57
N ASN A 65 -1.01 3.20 -10.89
CA ASN A 65 -1.48 4.18 -11.87
C ASN A 65 -2.36 5.25 -11.21
N PRO A 66 -1.76 6.20 -10.45
CA PRO A 66 -2.52 7.28 -9.85
C PRO A 66 -3.20 8.14 -10.93
N GLY A 67 -4.47 8.48 -10.71
CA GLY A 67 -5.24 9.33 -11.63
C GLY A 67 -5.92 8.57 -12.78
N VAL A 68 -5.65 7.27 -12.95
CA VAL A 68 -6.40 6.42 -13.87
C VAL A 68 -7.54 5.77 -13.10
N ALA A 69 -8.74 6.35 -13.21
CA ALA A 69 -9.93 5.75 -12.62
C ALA A 69 -10.28 4.42 -13.33
N PRO A 70 -10.76 3.40 -12.60
CA PRO A 70 -11.25 2.18 -13.22
C PRO A 70 -12.43 2.50 -14.14
N ARG A 71 -12.48 1.84 -15.30
CA ARG A 71 -13.62 1.97 -16.23
C ARG A 71 -14.80 1.21 -15.63
N LEU A 72 -15.78 1.95 -15.12
CA LEU A 72 -17.02 1.38 -14.59
C LEU A 72 -18.04 1.20 -15.71
N HIS A 73 -18.78 0.08 -15.68
CA HIS A 73 -19.89 -0.15 -16.59
C HIS A 73 -21.02 0.83 -16.24
N ILE A 74 -21.41 1.68 -17.19
CA ILE A 74 -22.53 2.60 -17.04
C ILE A 74 -23.82 1.80 -17.21
N TYR A 75 -24.64 1.70 -16.16
CA TYR A 75 -25.98 1.12 -16.28
C TYR A 75 -26.94 2.17 -16.86
N PRO A 76 -27.56 1.91 -18.04
CA PRO A 76 -28.60 2.79 -18.56
C PRO A 76 -29.86 2.70 -17.67
N ARG A 77 -30.49 3.86 -17.45
CA ARG A 77 -31.70 4.01 -16.63
C ARG A 77 -32.96 3.82 -17.44
#